data_AF-A0A350M4F3-F1
#
_entry.id   AF-A0A350M4F3-F1
#
_cell.length_a   1.000
_cell.length_b   1.000
_cell.length_c   1.000
_cell.angle_alpha   90.00
_cell.angle_beta   90.00
_cell.angle_gamma   90.00
#
_symmetry.space_group_name_H-M   'P 1'
#
loop_
_entity.id
_entity.type
_entity.pdbx_description
1 polymer ?
#
loop_
_entity_poly.entity_id
_entity_poly.type
_entity_poly.pdbx_seq_one_letter_code
_entity_poly.pdbx_strand_id
1 'polypeptide(L)'
;MRKKSAYSIVLFAFILMYASCKKETTFIPGVVPVNPFDTVSYPPPPSVIPIDSNSFLGLHQYIFSTTCAVPGCHDGTFEPDFRTVQSAYNTLVYHRVEKNNSTNDFTYRVVPGNAQMSWLHERITTTDQVLGRMPLYDSLSKKEIERITNWINEGAEDLFGNSPIKPSHLPSVFGLLAFENDTGGMRLDAGRTNILDPIELPKNSVVDVWLGLYDQDENGSPVPASDFTYNKYKISSHLYEFESKPEKSLLVQPKANPFFYGPPGNKAPYYHHFVINTGDFNLNQTQYFRVYVQDKDHSTPTEIPSDGSQLYLLTFFSFVVK
;
A
#
# COMPACT_ATOMS: atom_id res chain seq x y z
N MET A 1 -51.64 4.69 -67.15
CA MET A 1 -51.13 6.08 -66.92
C MET A 1 -50.48 6.34 -65.55
N ARG A 2 -50.16 5.34 -64.71
CA ARG A 2 -49.63 5.57 -63.33
C ARG A 2 -48.09 5.66 -63.17
N LYS A 3 -47.29 5.25 -64.16
CA LYS A 3 -45.82 5.20 -64.01
C LYS A 3 -45.13 6.57 -64.14
N LYS A 4 -45.67 7.51 -64.93
CA LYS A 4 -45.04 8.85 -65.11
C LYS A 4 -45.07 9.71 -63.84
N SER A 5 -46.09 9.54 -62.98
CA SER A 5 -46.21 10.29 -61.72
C SER A 5 -45.19 9.87 -60.66
N ALA A 6 -44.77 8.59 -60.64
CA ALA A 6 -43.80 8.10 -59.68
C ALA A 6 -42.39 8.61 -59.97
N TYR A 7 -41.99 8.69 -61.26
CA TYR A 7 -40.69 9.23 -61.64
C TYR A 7 -40.56 10.72 -61.33
N SER A 8 -41.62 11.51 -61.49
CA SER A 8 -41.60 12.94 -61.14
C SER A 8 -41.48 13.16 -59.62
N ILE A 9 -42.10 12.33 -58.79
CA ILE A 9 -42.01 12.44 -57.32
C ILE A 9 -40.61 12.04 -56.83
N VAL A 10 -40.02 10.97 -57.39
CA VAL A 10 -38.66 10.53 -57.04
C VAL A 10 -37.62 11.56 -57.49
N LEU A 11 -37.77 12.14 -58.68
CA LEU A 11 -36.87 13.19 -59.15
C LEU A 11 -36.94 14.46 -58.29
N PHE A 12 -38.15 14.84 -57.87
CA PHE A 12 -38.36 16.00 -56.99
C PHE A 12 -37.80 15.76 -55.59
N ALA A 13 -37.94 14.55 -55.04
CA ALA A 13 -37.34 14.17 -53.76
C ALA A 13 -35.80 14.13 -53.81
N PHE A 14 -35.22 13.70 -54.93
CA PHE A 14 -33.77 13.74 -55.12
C PHE A 14 -33.22 15.18 -55.23
N ILE A 15 -33.96 16.07 -55.90
CA ILE A 15 -33.60 17.50 -55.98
C ILE A 15 -33.70 18.17 -54.59
N LEU A 16 -34.71 17.82 -53.79
CA LEU A 16 -34.84 18.31 -52.41
C LEU A 16 -33.72 17.79 -51.49
N MET A 17 -33.26 16.55 -51.66
CA MET A 17 -32.11 16.02 -50.90
C MET A 17 -30.79 16.71 -51.26
N TYR A 18 -30.59 17.10 -52.53
CA TYR A 18 -29.41 17.89 -52.92
C TYR A 18 -29.49 19.36 -52.48
N ALA A 19 -30.70 19.91 -52.32
CA ALA A 19 -30.90 21.28 -51.84
C ALA A 19 -30.84 21.41 -50.30
N SER A 20 -31.06 20.34 -49.55
CA SER A 20 -31.27 20.38 -48.09
C SER A 20 -30.01 20.23 -47.23
N CYS A 21 -28.81 20.24 -47.80
CA CYS A 21 -27.57 20.21 -47.02
C CYS A 21 -26.47 21.07 -47.63
N LYS A 22 -26.73 22.37 -47.74
CA LYS A 22 -25.65 23.35 -47.61
C LYS A 22 -25.71 23.88 -46.19
N LYS A 23 -24.81 23.42 -45.34
CA LYS A 23 -24.53 24.04 -44.04
C LYS A 23 -24.15 25.50 -44.35
N GLU A 24 -25.05 26.44 -44.11
CA GLU A 24 -24.69 27.85 -44.04
C GLU A 24 -23.77 28.02 -42.84
N THR A 25 -22.46 27.90 -43.05
CA THR A 25 -21.51 28.55 -42.17
C THR A 25 -21.56 30.03 -42.53
N THR A 26 -22.36 30.80 -41.81
CA THR A 26 -22.20 32.25 -41.78
C THR A 26 -20.84 32.53 -41.15
N PHE A 27 -19.80 32.59 -41.98
CA PHE A 27 -18.55 33.21 -41.58
C PHE A 27 -18.86 34.69 -41.50
N ILE A 28 -19.17 35.20 -40.31
CA ILE A 28 -19.23 36.65 -40.07
C ILE A 28 -17.78 37.11 -40.13
N PRO A 29 -17.34 37.79 -41.21
CA PRO A 29 -15.97 38.26 -41.29
C PRO A 29 -15.79 39.33 -40.20
N GLY A 30 -14.96 39.06 -39.21
CA GLY A 30 -14.56 40.03 -38.20
C GLY A 30 -15.12 39.84 -36.79
N VAL A 31 -15.89 38.80 -36.50
CA VAL A 31 -16.28 38.49 -35.11
C VAL A 31 -15.89 37.06 -34.75
N VAL A 32 -14.60 36.86 -34.52
CA VAL A 32 -14.14 35.70 -33.73
C VAL A 32 -14.72 35.91 -32.32
N PRO A 33 -15.46 34.95 -31.75
CA PRO A 33 -15.88 35.04 -30.36
C PRO A 33 -14.65 35.34 -29.52
N VAL A 34 -14.71 36.40 -28.69
CA VAL A 34 -13.59 36.76 -27.82
C VAL A 34 -13.24 35.51 -27.02
N ASN A 35 -12.03 34.97 -27.23
CA ASN A 35 -11.58 33.85 -26.43
C ASN A 35 -11.47 34.36 -24.99
N PRO A 36 -12.23 33.80 -24.04
CA PRO A 36 -12.23 34.28 -22.66
C PRO A 36 -10.84 34.19 -21.99
N PHE A 37 -9.89 33.47 -22.59
CA PHE A 37 -8.49 33.41 -22.17
C PHE A 37 -7.60 34.51 -22.79
N ASP A 38 -8.01 35.18 -23.86
CA ASP A 38 -7.23 36.26 -24.50
C ASP A 38 -7.15 37.52 -23.61
N THR A 39 -8.11 37.68 -22.70
CA THR A 39 -8.13 38.78 -21.72
C THR A 39 -7.43 38.42 -20.40
N VAL A 40 -7.00 37.17 -20.23
CA VAL A 40 -6.29 36.72 -19.03
C VAL A 40 -4.81 37.03 -19.22
N SER A 41 -4.34 38.06 -18.52
CA SER A 41 -2.90 38.29 -18.39
C SER A 41 -2.34 37.23 -17.45
N TYR A 42 -1.73 36.19 -18.01
CA TYR A 42 -0.93 35.27 -17.21
C TYR A 42 0.28 36.03 -16.67
N PRO A 43 0.63 35.87 -15.39
CA PRO A 43 1.95 36.30 -14.94
C PRO A 43 3.00 35.63 -15.85
N PRO A 44 4.17 36.27 -16.06
CA PRO A 44 5.27 35.60 -16.73
C PRO A 44 5.47 34.23 -16.08
N PRO A 45 5.74 33.18 -16.88
CA PRO A 45 5.99 31.87 -16.31
C PRO A 45 7.04 32.05 -15.21
N PRO A 46 6.83 31.45 -14.03
CA PRO A 46 7.79 31.56 -12.95
C PRO A 46 9.17 31.19 -13.51
N SER A 47 10.20 31.91 -13.06
CA SER A 47 11.58 31.60 -13.42
C SER A 47 11.79 30.10 -13.23
N VAL A 48 12.27 29.41 -14.28
CA VAL A 48 12.56 27.97 -14.20
C VAL A 48 13.54 27.79 -13.05
N ILE A 49 13.08 27.15 -11.98
CA ILE A 49 13.95 26.80 -10.86
C ILE A 49 14.94 25.78 -11.43
N PRO A 50 16.26 26.07 -11.41
CA PRO A 50 17.24 25.12 -11.91
C PRO A 50 17.09 23.80 -11.15
N ILE A 51 16.85 22.71 -11.87
CA ILE A 51 16.79 21.38 -11.26
C ILE A 51 18.21 21.00 -10.86
N ASP A 52 18.42 20.73 -9.58
CA ASP A 52 19.69 20.18 -9.13
C ASP A 52 19.90 18.80 -9.76
N SER A 53 20.91 18.72 -10.61
CA SER A 53 21.33 17.51 -11.30
C SER A 53 21.80 16.36 -10.39
N ASN A 54 22.06 16.62 -9.11
CA ASN A 54 22.39 15.59 -8.11
C ASN A 54 21.16 15.13 -7.31
N SER A 55 20.07 15.90 -7.32
CA SER A 55 18.80 15.48 -6.72
C SER A 55 18.17 14.32 -7.49
N PHE A 56 17.32 13.54 -6.84
CA PHE A 56 16.59 12.46 -7.52
C PHE A 56 15.74 12.97 -8.69
N LEU A 57 15.17 14.19 -8.58
CA LEU A 57 14.47 14.84 -9.69
C LEU A 57 15.41 15.11 -10.87
N GLY A 58 16.64 15.56 -10.61
CA GLY A 58 17.68 15.73 -11.62
C GLY A 58 18.10 14.42 -12.27
N LEU A 59 18.31 13.37 -11.48
CA LEU A 59 18.62 12.03 -12.02
C LEU A 59 17.50 11.51 -12.92
N HIS A 60 16.25 11.69 -12.51
CA HIS A 60 15.10 11.29 -13.33
C HIS A 60 15.04 12.09 -14.63
N GLN A 61 15.11 13.41 -14.55
CA GLN A 61 15.01 14.31 -15.71
C GLN A 61 16.14 14.12 -16.73
N TYR A 62 17.38 13.91 -16.26
CA TYR A 62 18.56 13.94 -17.12
C TYR A 62 19.14 12.56 -17.45
N ILE A 63 18.74 11.49 -16.73
CA ILE A 63 19.30 10.15 -16.91
C ILE A 63 18.20 9.10 -17.06
N PHE A 64 17.35 8.92 -16.05
CA PHE A 64 16.41 7.79 -16.05
C PHE A 64 15.34 7.92 -17.12
N SER A 65 14.73 9.10 -17.28
CA SER A 65 13.68 9.32 -18.29
C SER A 65 14.21 9.31 -19.72
N THR A 66 15.47 9.66 -19.92
CA THR A 66 16.08 9.78 -21.25
C THR A 66 16.70 8.48 -21.73
N THR A 67 17.24 7.68 -20.82
CA THR A 67 18.10 6.53 -21.16
C THR A 67 17.53 5.20 -20.67
N CYS A 68 16.69 5.22 -19.63
CA CYS A 68 16.11 3.99 -19.07
C CYS A 68 14.63 3.82 -19.44
N ALA A 69 13.84 4.90 -19.34
CA ALA A 69 12.40 4.93 -19.63
C ALA A 69 12.10 5.00 -21.14
N VAL A 70 12.77 4.15 -21.93
CA VAL A 70 12.60 4.06 -23.38
C VAL A 70 11.69 2.89 -23.74
N PRO A 71 10.93 2.96 -24.86
CA PRO A 71 10.03 1.88 -25.27
C PRO A 71 10.73 0.52 -25.36
N GLY A 72 10.13 -0.50 -24.77
CA GLY A 72 10.68 -1.86 -24.73
C GLY A 72 11.82 -2.08 -23.72
N CYS A 73 12.16 -1.06 -22.92
CA CYS A 73 13.02 -1.18 -21.74
C CYS A 73 12.17 -0.88 -20.50
N HIS A 74 12.47 0.16 -19.73
CA HIS A 74 11.77 0.46 -18.48
C HIS A 74 10.61 1.44 -18.69
N ASP A 75 9.73 1.12 -19.64
CA ASP A 75 8.52 1.87 -19.99
C ASP A 75 7.30 1.49 -19.12
N GLY A 76 7.55 0.84 -17.98
CA GLY A 76 6.54 0.40 -17.01
C GLY A 76 5.77 -0.85 -17.40
N THR A 77 6.24 -1.58 -18.42
CA THR A 77 5.81 -2.97 -18.65
C THR A 77 6.42 -3.95 -17.63
N PHE A 78 7.55 -3.59 -17.01
CA PHE A 78 8.21 -4.31 -15.93
C PHE A 78 9.03 -3.36 -15.06
N GLU A 79 9.55 -3.87 -13.95
CA GLU A 79 10.32 -3.07 -13.00
C GLU A 79 11.85 -3.19 -13.16
N PRO A 80 12.64 -2.15 -12.78
CA PRO A 80 12.20 -0.86 -12.25
C PRO A 80 11.39 -0.02 -13.27
N ASP A 81 10.43 0.77 -12.81
CA ASP A 81 9.58 1.59 -13.69
C ASP A 81 10.04 3.05 -13.68
N PHE A 82 10.71 3.50 -14.74
CA PHE A 82 11.30 4.82 -14.83
C PHE A 82 10.39 5.89 -15.46
N ARG A 83 9.12 5.59 -15.79
CA ARG A 83 8.23 6.55 -16.49
C ARG A 83 7.97 7.84 -15.72
N THR A 84 7.89 7.74 -14.40
CA THR A 84 7.61 8.88 -13.51
C THR A 84 8.65 8.93 -12.40
N VAL A 85 8.81 10.09 -11.78
CA VAL A 85 9.70 10.26 -10.62
C VAL A 85 9.29 9.30 -9.51
N GLN A 86 8.00 9.23 -9.19
CA GLN A 86 7.49 8.41 -8.09
C GLN A 86 7.63 6.90 -8.38
N SER A 87 7.30 6.45 -9.59
CA SER A 87 7.49 5.05 -9.98
C SER A 87 8.96 4.66 -9.93
N ALA A 88 9.86 5.53 -10.39
CA ALA A 88 11.29 5.28 -10.38
C ALA A 88 11.80 5.12 -8.94
N TYR A 89 11.42 6.04 -8.05
CA TYR A 89 11.88 6.02 -6.66
C TYR A 89 11.38 4.77 -5.93
N ASN A 90 10.06 4.53 -5.97
CA ASN A 90 9.40 3.47 -5.23
C ASN A 90 9.79 2.05 -5.73
N THR A 91 10.22 1.93 -6.99
CA THR A 91 10.72 0.67 -7.55
C THR A 91 12.24 0.53 -7.46
N LEU A 92 12.96 1.49 -6.87
CA LEU A 92 14.41 1.41 -6.66
C LEU A 92 14.79 1.29 -5.19
N VAL A 93 14.37 2.25 -4.37
CA VAL A 93 14.89 2.40 -3.01
C VAL A 93 14.28 1.34 -2.11
N TYR A 94 15.13 0.51 -1.47
CA TYR A 94 14.74 -0.67 -0.68
C TYR A 94 13.83 -1.67 -1.39
N HIS A 95 13.69 -1.59 -2.71
CA HIS A 95 12.96 -2.58 -3.47
C HIS A 95 13.84 -3.81 -3.71
N ARG A 96 13.30 -5.02 -3.50
CA ARG A 96 14.07 -6.26 -3.65
C ARG A 96 14.53 -6.48 -5.10
N VAL A 97 15.67 -7.15 -5.26
CA VAL A 97 16.17 -7.59 -6.56
C VAL A 97 15.51 -8.91 -6.98
N GLU A 98 15.17 -9.03 -8.26
CA GLU A 98 14.67 -10.29 -8.82
C GLU A 98 15.80 -11.09 -9.50
N LYS A 99 16.66 -10.39 -10.26
CA LYS A 99 17.83 -10.95 -10.92
C LYS A 99 19.08 -10.51 -10.19
N ASN A 100 19.91 -11.47 -9.76
CA ASN A 100 21.13 -11.20 -9.00
C ASN A 100 22.38 -11.69 -9.74
N ASN A 101 23.56 -11.37 -9.20
CA ASN A 101 24.80 -12.00 -9.63
C ASN A 101 24.86 -13.46 -9.15
N SER A 102 25.89 -14.20 -9.57
CA SER A 102 26.02 -15.63 -9.26
C SER A 102 26.16 -15.97 -7.77
N THR A 103 26.57 -15.00 -6.96
CA THR A 103 26.80 -15.11 -5.51
C THR A 103 25.63 -14.60 -4.66
N ASN A 104 24.62 -13.98 -5.27
CA ASN A 104 23.49 -13.32 -4.61
C ASN A 104 23.88 -12.20 -3.62
N ASP A 105 24.83 -11.35 -4.00
CA ASP A 105 25.37 -10.34 -3.08
C ASP A 105 24.38 -9.20 -2.77
N PHE A 106 23.41 -8.94 -3.64
CA PHE A 106 22.51 -7.80 -3.53
C PHE A 106 21.16 -8.17 -2.93
N THR A 107 20.69 -7.41 -1.94
CA THR A 107 19.32 -7.56 -1.39
C THR A 107 18.34 -6.58 -2.03
N TYR A 108 18.78 -5.33 -2.26
CA TYR A 108 17.94 -4.24 -2.75
C TYR A 108 18.51 -3.59 -4.01
N ARG A 109 17.62 -3.03 -4.83
CA ARG A 109 17.94 -2.26 -6.03
C ARG A 109 18.77 -1.02 -5.68
N VAL A 110 18.38 -0.29 -4.64
CA VAL A 110 19.20 0.77 -4.02
C VAL A 110 19.22 0.58 -2.50
N VAL A 111 20.42 0.65 -1.94
CA VAL A 111 20.70 0.73 -0.50
C VAL A 111 21.21 2.14 -0.19
N PRO A 112 20.39 3.00 0.42
CA PRO A 112 20.80 4.33 0.89
C PRO A 112 22.12 4.29 1.66
N GLY A 113 23.04 5.19 1.32
CA GLY A 113 24.37 5.30 1.92
C GLY A 113 25.39 4.27 1.43
N ASN A 114 25.03 3.35 0.53
CA ASN A 114 25.95 2.29 0.10
C ASN A 114 25.76 1.90 -1.38
N ALA A 115 26.44 2.63 -2.27
CA ALA A 115 26.45 2.32 -3.71
C ALA A 115 27.05 0.94 -4.00
N GLN A 116 28.04 0.49 -3.22
CA GLN A 116 28.67 -0.81 -3.45
C GLN A 116 27.72 -1.99 -3.23
N MET A 117 26.79 -1.86 -2.27
CA MET A 117 25.73 -2.85 -2.01
C MET A 117 24.42 -2.55 -2.76
N SER A 118 24.42 -1.55 -3.65
CA SER A 118 23.25 -1.18 -4.44
C SER A 118 23.29 -1.85 -5.80
N TRP A 119 22.31 -2.69 -6.09
CA TRP A 119 22.22 -3.41 -7.35
C TRP A 119 22.13 -2.47 -8.56
N LEU A 120 21.47 -1.31 -8.46
CA LEU A 120 21.42 -0.32 -9.53
C LEU A 120 22.83 0.11 -9.95
N HIS A 121 23.72 0.37 -8.98
CA HIS A 121 25.10 0.74 -9.26
C HIS A 121 25.84 -0.39 -9.98
N GLU A 122 25.73 -1.62 -9.46
CA GLU A 122 26.31 -2.79 -10.12
C GLU A 122 25.80 -2.94 -11.55
N ARG A 123 24.49 -2.77 -11.79
CA ARG A 123 23.88 -2.90 -13.12
C ARG A 123 24.44 -1.93 -14.14
N ILE A 124 24.79 -0.72 -13.74
CA ILE A 124 25.33 0.30 -14.66
C ILE A 124 26.85 0.22 -14.84
N THR A 125 27.56 -0.52 -13.99
CA THR A 125 29.03 -0.67 -14.03
C THR A 125 29.55 -2.06 -14.39
N THR A 126 28.74 -3.10 -14.22
CA THR A 126 29.21 -4.49 -14.27
C THR A 126 29.73 -4.93 -15.63
N THR A 127 30.65 -5.89 -15.61
CA THR A 127 31.05 -6.70 -16.76
C THR A 127 30.59 -8.16 -16.63
N ASP A 128 29.85 -8.49 -15.57
CA ASP A 128 29.28 -9.82 -15.33
C ASP A 128 28.27 -10.15 -16.43
N GLN A 129 28.42 -11.31 -17.07
CA GLN A 129 27.55 -11.75 -18.16
C GLN A 129 26.21 -12.34 -17.68
N VAL A 130 26.17 -12.91 -16.46
CA VAL A 130 24.96 -13.45 -15.85
C VAL A 130 24.02 -12.30 -15.52
N LEU A 131 24.52 -11.30 -14.80
CA LEU A 131 23.75 -10.11 -14.48
C LEU A 131 23.51 -9.31 -15.76
N GLY A 132 24.58 -8.94 -16.45
CA GLY A 132 24.58 -8.08 -17.63
C GLY A 132 24.61 -6.60 -17.25
N ARG A 133 25.22 -5.78 -18.10
CA ARG A 133 25.22 -4.32 -17.94
C ARG A 133 23.94 -3.71 -18.49
N MET A 134 23.46 -2.64 -17.85
CA MET A 134 22.39 -1.78 -18.34
C MET A 134 22.88 -0.33 -18.52
N PRO A 135 22.35 0.41 -19.50
CA PRO A 135 21.46 -0.05 -20.58
C PRO A 135 22.12 -1.12 -21.47
N LEU A 136 21.32 -1.97 -22.13
CA LEU A 136 21.84 -3.12 -22.87
C LEU A 136 22.58 -2.73 -24.16
N TYR A 137 22.13 -1.66 -24.83
CA TYR A 137 22.61 -1.20 -26.13
C TYR A 137 23.32 0.15 -26.08
N ASP A 138 23.54 0.68 -24.87
CA ASP A 138 24.17 1.97 -24.63
C ASP A 138 24.95 1.91 -23.31
N SER A 139 25.69 2.96 -22.97
CA SER A 139 26.38 3.06 -21.70
C SER A 139 26.26 4.46 -21.13
N LEU A 140 25.92 4.54 -19.85
CA LEU A 140 26.03 5.79 -19.12
C LEU A 140 27.47 6.28 -19.12
N SER A 141 27.64 7.59 -19.29
CA SER A 141 28.92 8.26 -19.13
C SER A 141 29.41 8.14 -17.68
N LYS A 142 30.73 8.28 -17.49
CA LYS A 142 31.32 8.26 -16.13
C LYS A 142 30.67 9.28 -15.19
N LYS A 143 30.29 10.45 -15.71
CA LYS A 143 29.68 11.53 -14.95
C LYS A 143 28.25 11.21 -14.53
N GLU A 144 27.48 10.53 -15.38
CA GLU A 144 26.13 10.08 -15.03
C GLU A 144 26.18 8.97 -13.97
N ILE A 145 27.09 8.02 -14.11
CA ILE A 145 27.33 6.99 -13.09
C ILE A 145 27.70 7.65 -11.76
N GLU A 146 28.65 8.59 -11.76
CA GLU A 146 29.07 9.32 -10.56
C GLU A 146 27.93 10.05 -9.88
N ARG A 147 27.01 10.68 -10.63
CA ARG A 147 25.82 11.33 -10.05
C ARG A 147 24.89 10.36 -9.35
N ILE A 148 24.65 9.19 -9.96
CA ILE A 148 23.85 8.13 -9.33
C ILE A 148 24.57 7.61 -8.08
N THR A 149 25.89 7.35 -8.18
CA THR A 149 26.72 6.91 -7.04
C THR A 149 26.66 7.90 -5.88
N ASN A 150 26.77 9.20 -6.16
CA ASN A 150 26.72 10.24 -5.14
C ASN A 150 25.33 10.30 -4.48
N TRP A 151 24.25 10.35 -5.26
CA TRP A 151 22.90 10.31 -4.72
C TRP A 151 22.66 9.10 -3.82
N ILE A 152 23.13 7.90 -4.21
CA ILE A 152 23.02 6.72 -3.36
C ILE A 152 23.81 6.91 -2.06
N ASN A 153 25.09 7.29 -2.15
CA ASN A 153 25.98 7.43 -0.99
C ASN A 153 25.56 8.59 -0.05
N GLU A 154 24.88 9.60 -0.57
CA GLU A 154 24.31 10.72 0.19
C GLU A 154 22.97 10.37 0.86
N GLY A 155 22.50 9.13 0.74
CA GLY A 155 21.31 8.64 1.45
C GLY A 155 20.08 8.44 0.57
N ALA A 156 20.23 8.53 -0.76
CA ALA A 156 19.17 8.24 -1.73
C ALA A 156 17.85 8.97 -1.44
N GLU A 157 17.93 10.27 -1.12
CA GLU A 157 16.76 11.08 -0.77
C GLU A 157 15.74 11.13 -1.91
N ASP A 158 14.46 11.29 -1.53
CA ASP A 158 13.35 11.46 -2.47
C ASP A 158 13.41 12.83 -3.19
N LEU A 159 12.40 13.11 -4.02
CA LEU A 159 12.33 14.37 -4.78
C LEU A 159 12.16 15.63 -3.89
N PHE A 160 11.86 15.46 -2.61
CA PHE A 160 11.70 16.53 -1.61
C PHE A 160 12.88 16.60 -0.64
N GLY A 161 13.91 15.76 -0.79
CA GLY A 161 15.05 15.71 0.11
C GLY A 161 14.77 14.91 1.40
N ASN A 162 13.71 14.09 1.44
CA ASN A 162 13.48 13.22 2.60
C ASN A 162 14.33 11.96 2.46
N SER A 163 15.00 11.58 3.55
CA SER A 163 15.67 10.28 3.62
C SER A 163 14.64 9.15 3.60
N PRO A 164 14.88 8.07 2.83
CA PRO A 164 14.01 6.91 2.82
C PRO A 164 14.04 6.17 4.15
N ILE A 165 12.87 5.74 4.60
CA ILE A 165 12.73 4.78 5.69
C ILE A 165 12.54 3.41 5.07
N LYS A 166 13.29 2.43 5.56
CA LYS A 166 13.13 1.06 5.11
C LYS A 166 11.74 0.55 5.52
N PRO A 167 10.92 0.03 4.59
CA PRO A 167 9.60 -0.45 4.94
C PRO A 167 9.68 -1.61 5.95
N SER A 168 8.89 -1.52 7.02
CA SER A 168 8.60 -2.63 7.93
C SER A 168 7.11 -2.97 7.88
N HIS A 169 6.75 -4.15 8.40
CA HIS A 169 5.34 -4.52 8.48
C HIS A 169 4.70 -3.84 9.70
N LEU A 170 3.42 -3.49 9.59
CA LEU A 170 2.63 -3.16 10.77
C LEU A 170 2.37 -4.44 11.58
N PRO A 171 2.29 -4.35 12.92
CA PRO A 171 1.80 -5.43 13.76
C PRO A 171 0.54 -6.11 13.22
N SER A 172 0.45 -7.43 13.37
CA SER A 172 -0.64 -8.23 12.84
C SER A 172 -1.07 -9.32 13.81
N VAL A 173 -2.14 -10.03 13.46
CA VAL A 173 -2.75 -11.10 14.26
C VAL A 173 -2.65 -12.43 13.52
N PHE A 174 -2.27 -13.48 14.24
CA PHE A 174 -2.30 -14.86 13.76
C PHE A 174 -3.38 -15.72 14.44
N GLY A 175 -3.95 -15.27 15.57
CA GLY A 175 -4.95 -16.05 16.28
C GLY A 175 -5.70 -15.31 17.39
N LEU A 176 -6.83 -15.89 17.79
CA LEU A 176 -7.67 -15.45 18.89
C LEU A 176 -8.11 -16.70 19.67
N LEU A 177 -7.98 -16.67 20.99
CA LEU A 177 -8.44 -17.74 21.88
C LEU A 177 -9.31 -17.14 22.97
N ALA A 178 -10.32 -17.87 23.44
CA ALA A 178 -11.14 -17.44 24.57
C ALA A 178 -11.35 -18.61 25.53
N PHE A 179 -11.13 -18.38 26.80
CA PHE A 179 -11.29 -19.37 27.86
C PHE A 179 -12.23 -18.87 28.95
N GLU A 180 -12.98 -19.78 29.55
CA GLU A 180 -13.75 -19.48 30.75
C GLU A 180 -12.82 -19.37 31.97
N ASN A 181 -12.90 -18.25 32.69
CA ASN A 181 -12.03 -17.83 33.81
C ASN A 181 -10.55 -17.64 33.45
N ASP A 182 -9.86 -18.67 32.97
CA ASP A 182 -8.43 -18.66 32.62
C ASP A 182 -8.07 -19.79 31.64
N THR A 183 -6.80 -19.87 31.24
CA THR A 183 -6.30 -20.88 30.28
C THR A 183 -6.46 -22.35 30.70
N GLY A 184 -6.80 -22.63 31.98
CA GLY A 184 -7.14 -23.96 32.48
C GLY A 184 -8.63 -24.31 32.37
N GLY A 185 -9.48 -23.33 32.04
CA GLY A 185 -10.92 -23.50 31.85
C GLY A 185 -11.32 -24.01 30.46
N MET A 186 -12.63 -23.96 30.19
CA MET A 186 -13.19 -24.38 28.92
C MET A 186 -12.79 -23.42 27.79
N ARG A 187 -12.34 -23.96 26.65
CA ARG A 187 -12.04 -23.16 25.45
C ARG A 187 -13.32 -22.82 24.69
N LEU A 188 -13.76 -21.57 24.79
CA LEU A 188 -15.02 -21.06 24.25
C LEU A 188 -14.93 -20.72 22.75
N ASP A 189 -13.79 -20.22 22.27
CA ASP A 189 -13.62 -19.86 20.85
C ASP A 189 -13.65 -21.07 19.90
N ALA A 190 -13.39 -22.27 20.44
CA ALA A 190 -13.48 -23.54 19.73
C ALA A 190 -14.93 -23.95 19.41
N GLY A 191 -15.90 -23.41 20.14
CA GLY A 191 -17.33 -23.73 20.01
C GLY A 191 -18.04 -22.99 18.89
N ARG A 192 -17.34 -22.18 18.10
CA ARG A 192 -17.91 -21.48 16.95
C ARG A 192 -18.47 -22.46 15.92
N THR A 193 -19.66 -22.16 15.40
CA THR A 193 -20.29 -22.94 14.32
C THR A 193 -19.50 -22.84 13.02
N ASN A 194 -19.14 -21.62 12.63
CA ASN A 194 -18.13 -21.32 11.61
C ASN A 194 -16.98 -20.54 12.25
N ILE A 195 -15.74 -20.81 11.87
CA ILE A 195 -14.57 -20.11 12.42
C ILE A 195 -14.68 -18.58 12.31
N LEU A 196 -15.45 -18.06 11.36
CA LEU A 196 -15.68 -16.64 11.12
C LEU A 196 -16.82 -16.03 11.95
N ASP A 197 -17.63 -16.85 12.62
CA ASP A 197 -18.75 -16.40 13.43
C ASP A 197 -18.28 -15.76 14.76
N PRO A 198 -19.12 -14.93 15.40
CA PRO A 198 -18.87 -14.48 16.76
C PRO A 198 -18.66 -15.65 17.72
N ILE A 199 -17.78 -15.47 18.71
CA ILE A 199 -17.66 -16.45 19.81
C ILE A 199 -18.97 -16.45 20.60
N GLU A 200 -19.56 -17.62 20.81
CA GLU A 200 -20.68 -17.76 21.73
C GLU A 200 -20.15 -17.87 23.17
N LEU A 201 -20.48 -16.89 23.99
CA LEU A 201 -20.04 -16.83 25.39
C LEU A 201 -21.22 -17.12 26.33
N PRO A 202 -21.01 -17.89 27.41
CA PRO A 202 -22.04 -18.14 28.41
C PRO A 202 -22.38 -16.86 29.18
N LYS A 203 -23.66 -16.71 29.56
CA LYS A 203 -24.13 -15.62 30.41
C LYS A 203 -23.50 -15.66 31.81
N ASN A 204 -23.17 -14.46 32.33
CA ASN A 204 -22.66 -14.23 33.68
C ASN A 204 -21.37 -15.00 34.02
N SER A 205 -20.51 -15.21 33.04
CA SER A 205 -19.19 -15.84 33.20
C SER A 205 -18.08 -14.82 33.03
N VAL A 206 -16.94 -15.11 33.66
CA VAL A 206 -15.68 -14.41 33.39
C VAL A 206 -15.02 -15.11 32.21
N VAL A 207 -14.57 -14.34 31.22
CA VAL A 207 -13.94 -14.86 30.00
C VAL A 207 -12.60 -14.16 29.80
N ASP A 208 -11.57 -14.96 29.59
CA ASP A 208 -10.21 -14.52 29.29
C ASP A 208 -9.92 -14.70 27.80
N VAL A 209 -9.72 -13.58 27.10
CA VAL A 209 -9.54 -13.53 25.64
C VAL A 209 -8.07 -13.26 25.33
N TRP A 210 -7.41 -14.22 24.70
CA TRP A 210 -6.00 -14.16 24.31
C TRP A 210 -5.81 -13.83 22.83
N LEU A 211 -4.84 -12.98 22.53
CA LEU A 211 -4.55 -12.43 21.22
C LEU A 211 -3.17 -12.88 20.76
N GLY A 212 -3.15 -13.61 19.64
CA GLY A 212 -1.94 -14.05 18.97
C GLY A 212 -1.47 -12.93 18.07
N LEU A 213 -0.63 -12.05 18.58
CA LEU A 213 -0.08 -10.91 17.84
C LEU A 213 1.37 -11.19 17.44
N TYR A 214 1.78 -10.67 16.29
CA TYR A 214 3.14 -10.77 15.80
C TYR A 214 3.52 -9.54 15.00
N ASP A 215 4.82 -9.33 14.85
CA ASP A 215 5.39 -8.32 13.99
C ASP A 215 6.71 -8.82 13.43
N GLN A 216 7.21 -8.16 12.39
CA GLN A 216 8.50 -8.42 11.78
C GLN A 216 9.26 -7.12 11.59
N ASP A 217 10.54 -7.12 11.92
CA ASP A 217 11.39 -6.00 11.59
C ASP A 217 11.52 -5.84 10.07
N GLU A 218 12.12 -4.73 9.66
CA GLU A 218 12.48 -4.41 8.28
C GLU A 218 13.29 -5.50 7.51
N ASN A 219 13.88 -6.48 8.22
CA ASN A 219 14.59 -7.62 7.62
C ASN A 219 13.71 -8.89 7.52
N GLY A 220 12.47 -8.84 8.00
CA GLY A 220 11.57 -10.00 8.12
C GLY A 220 11.83 -10.85 9.36
N SER A 221 12.65 -10.38 10.30
CA SER A 221 12.93 -11.10 11.55
C SER A 221 11.76 -10.90 12.53
N PRO A 222 11.24 -11.96 13.17
CA PRO A 222 10.14 -11.82 14.12
C PRO A 222 10.49 -10.90 15.29
N VAL A 223 9.62 -9.93 15.57
CA VAL A 223 9.67 -9.08 16.76
C VAL A 223 8.68 -9.64 17.77
N PRO A 224 9.11 -9.97 19.00
CA PRO A 224 8.21 -10.46 20.04
C PRO A 224 7.14 -9.42 20.37
N ALA A 225 5.87 -9.80 20.27
CA ALA A 225 4.77 -8.89 20.55
C ALA A 225 4.80 -8.31 21.98
N SER A 226 5.44 -9.00 22.95
CA SER A 226 5.68 -8.45 24.29
C SER A 226 6.41 -7.10 24.30
N ASP A 227 7.09 -6.76 23.22
CA ASP A 227 7.88 -5.54 23.08
C ASP A 227 7.03 -4.36 22.58
N PHE A 228 5.73 -4.56 22.30
CA PHE A 228 4.80 -3.48 21.94
C PHE A 228 4.56 -2.52 23.10
N THR A 229 4.46 -1.22 22.77
CA THR A 229 4.42 -0.13 23.76
C THR A 229 3.03 0.43 24.01
N TYR A 230 2.15 0.35 23.01
CA TYR A 230 0.72 0.62 23.13
C TYR A 230 -0.02 -0.71 23.16
N ASN A 231 -0.88 -0.95 24.14
CA ASN A 231 -1.54 -2.25 24.34
C ASN A 231 -2.97 -2.05 24.84
N LYS A 232 -3.87 -1.73 23.92
CA LYS A 232 -5.23 -1.32 24.24
C LYS A 232 -6.27 -2.11 23.46
N TYR A 233 -7.50 -2.10 23.95
CA TYR A 233 -8.65 -2.60 23.23
C TYR A 233 -9.88 -1.73 23.47
N LYS A 234 -10.82 -1.80 22.53
CA LYS A 234 -12.15 -1.19 22.63
C LYS A 234 -13.20 -2.23 22.23
N ILE A 235 -14.40 -2.12 22.80
CA ILE A 235 -15.55 -2.98 22.46
C ILE A 235 -16.71 -2.09 22.01
N SER A 236 -17.41 -2.52 20.96
CA SER A 236 -18.56 -1.84 20.38
C SER A 236 -19.64 -2.83 19.99
N SER A 237 -20.91 -2.44 20.14
CA SER A 237 -22.04 -3.17 19.58
C SER A 237 -22.26 -2.87 18.08
N HIS A 238 -21.41 -2.05 17.48
CA HIS A 238 -21.46 -1.70 16.05
C HIS A 238 -20.08 -1.94 15.40
N LEU A 239 -20.10 -2.36 14.15
CA LEU A 239 -18.91 -2.83 13.41
C LEU A 239 -17.83 -1.75 13.22
N TYR A 240 -18.25 -0.48 13.14
CA TYR A 240 -17.39 0.67 12.78
C TYR A 240 -17.38 1.80 13.82
N GLU A 241 -18.19 1.73 14.88
CA GLU A 241 -18.27 2.83 15.85
C GLU A 241 -17.37 2.56 17.06
N PHE A 242 -16.09 2.88 16.92
CA PHE A 242 -15.07 2.71 17.97
C PHE A 242 -14.51 4.01 18.53
N GLU A 243 -14.65 5.13 17.81
CA GLU A 243 -14.07 6.43 18.20
C GLU A 243 -14.53 6.86 19.60
N SER A 244 -15.84 6.77 19.87
CA SER A 244 -16.44 7.17 21.14
C SER A 244 -16.43 6.07 22.22
N LYS A 245 -15.83 4.91 21.94
CA LYS A 245 -15.84 3.78 22.88
C LYS A 245 -14.68 3.90 23.87
N PRO A 246 -14.91 3.53 25.14
CA PRO A 246 -13.86 3.61 26.15
C PRO A 246 -12.70 2.68 25.79
N GLU A 247 -11.50 3.21 25.88
CA GLU A 247 -10.28 2.45 25.71
C GLU A 247 -9.92 1.75 27.02
N LYS A 248 -9.60 0.46 26.93
CA LYS A 248 -9.20 -0.40 28.04
C LYS A 248 -7.82 -0.98 27.78
N SER A 249 -7.05 -1.25 28.84
CA SER A 249 -5.72 -1.85 28.72
C SER A 249 -5.79 -3.35 28.51
N LEU A 250 -4.97 -3.87 27.60
CA LEU A 250 -4.63 -5.29 27.54
C LEU A 250 -3.70 -5.65 28.71
N LEU A 251 -3.79 -6.89 29.16
CA LEU A 251 -2.80 -7.54 30.02
C LEU A 251 -1.70 -8.12 29.13
N VAL A 252 -0.44 -7.87 29.50
CA VAL A 252 0.73 -8.29 28.71
C VAL A 252 1.61 -9.23 29.54
N GLN A 253 1.88 -10.41 29.00
CA GLN A 253 2.76 -11.39 29.62
C GLN A 253 4.23 -11.04 29.39
N PRO A 254 5.11 -11.32 30.36
CA PRO A 254 6.55 -11.16 30.17
C PRO A 254 7.06 -12.02 29.01
N LYS A 255 8.06 -11.49 28.29
CA LYS A 255 8.75 -12.20 27.19
C LYS A 255 9.21 -13.61 27.54
N ALA A 256 9.62 -13.82 28.79
CA ALA A 256 10.12 -15.09 29.31
C ALA A 256 9.01 -16.12 29.61
N ASN A 257 7.75 -15.70 29.70
CA ASN A 257 6.63 -16.57 30.08
C ASN A 257 5.35 -16.28 29.27
N PRO A 258 5.36 -16.42 27.93
CA PRO A 258 4.15 -16.37 27.14
C PRO A 258 3.27 -17.61 27.37
N PHE A 259 2.00 -17.47 27.02
CA PHE A 259 1.12 -18.62 26.86
C PHE A 259 1.34 -19.27 25.48
N PHE A 260 1.76 -20.52 25.44
CA PHE A 260 1.98 -21.24 24.17
C PHE A 260 0.77 -22.10 23.79
N TYR A 261 0.19 -21.83 22.62
CA TYR A 261 -0.93 -22.60 22.10
C TYR A 261 -0.78 -22.89 20.60
N GLY A 262 -1.32 -24.02 20.17
CA GLY A 262 -1.24 -24.51 18.79
C GLY A 262 -1.16 -26.04 18.73
N PRO A 263 -1.20 -26.63 17.52
CA PRO A 263 -1.06 -28.08 17.35
C PRO A 263 0.31 -28.58 17.85
N PRO A 264 0.42 -29.88 18.20
CA PRO A 264 1.71 -30.46 18.61
C PRO A 264 2.81 -30.19 17.57
N GLY A 265 3.94 -29.66 18.02
CA GLY A 265 5.07 -29.30 17.16
C GLY A 265 5.01 -27.92 16.51
N ASN A 266 3.90 -27.18 16.61
CA ASN A 266 3.77 -25.83 16.05
C ASN A 266 2.96 -24.93 16.99
N LYS A 267 3.47 -24.73 18.21
CA LYS A 267 2.86 -23.81 19.18
C LYS A 267 3.40 -22.40 18.95
N ALA A 268 2.50 -21.42 18.96
CA ALA A 268 2.84 -20.01 18.89
C ALA A 268 2.65 -19.33 20.26
N PRO A 269 3.47 -18.30 20.58
CA PRO A 269 3.34 -17.56 21.83
C PRO A 269 2.23 -16.51 21.75
N TYR A 270 1.41 -16.46 22.79
CA TYR A 270 0.42 -15.42 23.03
C TYR A 270 0.89 -14.60 24.23
N TYR A 271 1.00 -13.28 24.03
CA TYR A 271 1.45 -12.34 25.07
C TYR A 271 0.33 -11.46 25.59
N HIS A 272 -0.69 -11.21 24.77
CA HIS A 272 -1.73 -10.23 25.07
C HIS A 272 -3.03 -10.92 25.39
N HIS A 273 -3.71 -10.46 26.43
CA HIS A 273 -5.05 -10.91 26.73
C HIS A 273 -5.85 -9.83 27.45
N PHE A 274 -7.16 -10.03 27.54
CA PHE A 274 -8.02 -9.20 28.37
C PHE A 274 -9.17 -10.04 28.93
N VAL A 275 -9.62 -9.64 30.10
CA VAL A 275 -10.69 -10.33 30.82
C VAL A 275 -11.96 -9.49 30.74
N ILE A 276 -13.07 -10.14 30.43
CA ILE A 276 -14.41 -9.54 30.44
C ILE A 276 -15.34 -10.33 31.37
N ASN A 277 -16.36 -9.65 31.91
CA ASN A 277 -17.50 -10.32 32.53
C ASN A 277 -18.68 -10.25 31.54
N THR A 278 -19.21 -11.40 31.14
CA THR A 278 -20.30 -11.45 30.15
C THR A 278 -21.61 -10.90 30.70
N GLY A 279 -21.73 -10.75 32.03
CA GLY A 279 -22.85 -10.06 32.68
C GLY A 279 -22.93 -8.56 32.36
N ASP A 280 -21.86 -7.95 31.84
CA ASP A 280 -21.82 -6.54 31.45
C ASP A 280 -22.45 -6.29 30.06
N PHE A 281 -22.84 -7.34 29.33
CA PHE A 281 -23.31 -7.25 27.94
C PHE A 281 -24.73 -7.78 27.78
N ASN A 282 -25.45 -7.23 26.80
CA ASN A 282 -26.79 -7.69 26.47
C ASN A 282 -26.76 -9.08 25.83
N LEU A 283 -27.74 -9.90 26.18
CA LEU A 283 -27.94 -11.21 25.56
C LEU A 283 -28.30 -11.07 24.09
N ASN A 284 -27.77 -11.97 23.25
CA ASN A 284 -28.01 -12.05 21.82
C ASN A 284 -27.66 -10.77 21.03
N GLN A 285 -26.83 -9.89 21.58
CA GLN A 285 -26.26 -8.75 20.87
C GLN A 285 -24.79 -9.02 20.55
N THR A 286 -24.42 -8.96 19.28
CA THR A 286 -23.02 -9.08 18.86
C THR A 286 -22.23 -7.88 19.35
N GLN A 287 -21.08 -8.18 19.94
CA GLN A 287 -20.07 -7.20 20.35
C GLN A 287 -18.82 -7.44 19.51
N TYR A 288 -18.35 -6.39 18.87
CA TYR A 288 -17.10 -6.35 18.13
C TYR A 288 -16.03 -5.75 19.01
N PHE A 289 -14.79 -6.20 18.86
CA PHE A 289 -13.68 -5.60 19.56
C PHE A 289 -12.51 -5.34 18.63
N ARG A 290 -11.76 -4.29 18.93
CA ARG A 290 -10.54 -3.92 18.23
C ARG A 290 -9.43 -3.80 19.23
N VAL A 291 -8.24 -4.18 18.80
CA VAL A 291 -7.01 -4.05 19.57
C VAL A 291 -6.12 -3.02 18.89
N TYR A 292 -5.40 -2.27 19.71
CA TYR A 292 -4.54 -1.19 19.27
C TYR A 292 -3.16 -1.49 19.84
N VAL A 293 -2.20 -1.76 18.96
CA VAL A 293 -0.83 -2.11 19.35
C VAL A 293 0.20 -1.29 18.60
N GLN A 294 1.31 -0.96 19.26
CA GLN A 294 2.35 -0.12 18.65
C GLN A 294 3.72 -0.75 18.81
N ASP A 295 4.34 -1.03 17.66
CA ASP A 295 5.74 -1.39 17.52
C ASP A 295 6.64 -0.15 17.60
N LYS A 296 7.95 -0.35 17.42
CA LYS A 296 8.94 0.72 17.47
C LYS A 296 9.13 1.45 16.15
N ASP A 297 8.72 0.84 15.03
CA ASP A 297 9.04 1.35 13.70
C ASP A 297 7.95 2.30 13.18
N HIS A 298 6.74 2.27 13.77
CA HIS A 298 5.62 3.14 13.41
C HIS A 298 5.23 4.14 14.51
N SER A 299 4.88 5.36 14.09
CA SER A 299 4.54 6.48 14.98
C SER A 299 3.10 6.48 15.50
N THR A 300 2.23 5.66 14.92
CA THR A 300 0.83 5.50 15.34
C THR A 300 0.50 4.04 15.65
N PRO A 301 -0.36 3.75 16.63
CA PRO A 301 -0.81 2.39 16.90
C PRO A 301 -1.49 1.77 15.68
N THR A 302 -1.21 0.50 15.44
CA THR A 302 -1.93 -0.35 14.49
C THR A 302 -3.24 -0.79 15.10
N GLU A 303 -4.33 -0.57 14.37
CA GLU A 303 -5.67 -1.00 14.71
C GLU A 303 -5.97 -2.37 14.06
N ILE A 304 -6.35 -3.35 14.89
CA ILE A 304 -6.63 -4.72 14.44
C ILE A 304 -7.97 -5.20 15.02
N PRO A 305 -8.96 -5.54 14.18
CA PRO A 305 -9.08 -5.15 12.78
C PRO A 305 -9.37 -3.65 12.62
N SER A 306 -8.92 -3.05 11.51
CA SER A 306 -9.26 -1.68 11.11
C SER A 306 -10.51 -1.60 10.22
N ASP A 307 -11.02 -0.39 9.97
CA ASP A 307 -12.18 -0.17 9.07
C ASP A 307 -12.00 -0.71 7.65
N GLY A 308 -10.75 -0.76 7.15
CA GLY A 308 -10.42 -1.32 5.83
C GLY A 308 -10.27 -2.85 5.82
N SER A 309 -10.43 -3.52 6.97
CA SER A 309 -10.28 -4.96 7.08
C SER A 309 -11.40 -5.70 6.36
N GLN A 310 -11.10 -6.92 5.90
CA GLN A 310 -12.09 -7.80 5.31
C GLN A 310 -13.19 -8.12 6.32
N LEU A 311 -14.44 -8.21 5.86
CA LEU A 311 -15.60 -8.42 6.74
C LEU A 311 -15.46 -9.65 7.63
N TYR A 312 -14.90 -10.74 7.10
CA TYR A 312 -14.69 -11.96 7.86
C TYR A 312 -13.74 -11.77 9.06
N LEU A 313 -12.78 -10.84 8.98
CA LEU A 313 -11.87 -10.56 10.08
C LEU A 313 -12.57 -9.70 11.14
N LEU A 314 -13.42 -8.77 10.70
CA LEU A 314 -14.26 -7.98 11.60
C LEU A 314 -15.23 -8.89 12.39
N THR A 315 -15.82 -9.91 11.76
CA THR A 315 -16.68 -10.88 12.46
C THR A 315 -15.87 -11.86 13.31
N PHE A 316 -14.67 -12.26 12.88
CA PHE A 316 -13.76 -13.07 13.70
C PHE A 316 -13.40 -12.38 15.03
N PHE A 317 -13.31 -11.04 15.04
CA PHE A 317 -13.10 -10.23 16.23
C PHE A 317 -14.43 -9.81 16.88
N SER A 318 -15.28 -10.78 17.16
CA SER A 318 -16.56 -10.54 17.82
C SER A 318 -17.01 -11.69 18.71
N PHE A 319 -17.94 -11.38 19.61
CA PHE A 319 -18.60 -12.34 20.48
C PHE A 319 -20.09 -12.01 20.66
N VAL A 320 -20.85 -12.99 21.12
CA VAL A 320 -22.26 -12.86 21.50
C VAL A 320 -22.49 -13.61 22.81
N VAL A 321 -23.19 -12.97 23.75
CA VAL A 321 -23.56 -13.63 25.01
C VAL A 321 -24.87 -14.39 24.81
N LYS A 322 -24.88 -15.68 25.15
CA LYS A 322 -26.03 -16.59 24.99
C LYS A 322 -26.72 -16.89 26.30
#